data_AF-A0AA41DMC9-F1
#
_entry.id   AF-A0AA41DMC9-F1
#
_cell.length_a   1.000
_cell.length_b   1.000
_cell.length_c   1.000
_cell.angle_alpha   90.00
_cell.angle_beta   90.00
_cell.angle_gamma   90.00
#
_symmetry.space_group_name_H-M   'P 1'
#
loop_
_entity.id
_entity.type
_entity.pdbx_description
1 polymer ?
#
loop_
_entity_poly.entity_id
_entity_poly.type
_entity_poly.pdbx_seq_one_letter_code
_entity_poly.pdbx_strand_id
1 'polypeptide(L)'
;MIKWILLILLAIFTTLPQAYESYSQSRCDRIEKERETIRSRLRQGYRVKEGERLKARFKSLFEELAKHCDNPKQTNRTHQRSSVYSTSNNALLHTKMPNMQFYSDSYNDPGKLKAWSEFYTLPKRCRAKGMESSDFVWCSEYRGEQKRLFEEQWNKRP
;
A
#
# COMPACT_ATOMS: atom_id res chain seq x y z
N MET A 1 -58.75 9.32 -1.84
CA MET A 1 -57.98 8.55 -2.84
C MET A 1 -56.68 9.23 -3.31
N ILE A 2 -56.40 10.49 -2.95
CA ILE A 2 -55.18 11.23 -3.32
C ILE A 2 -53.91 10.82 -2.54
N LYS A 3 -54.05 10.29 -1.31
CA LYS A 3 -52.92 9.84 -0.48
C LYS A 3 -52.15 8.66 -1.07
N TRP A 4 -52.83 7.78 -1.80
CA TRP A 4 -52.20 6.63 -2.47
C TRP A 4 -51.46 7.03 -3.75
N ILE A 5 -51.91 8.09 -4.43
CA ILE A 5 -51.28 8.61 -5.66
C ILE A 5 -49.92 9.25 -5.34
N LEU A 6 -49.80 9.95 -4.21
CA LEU A 6 -48.54 10.54 -3.76
C LEU A 6 -47.49 9.50 -3.36
N LEU A 7 -47.92 8.36 -2.77
CA LEU A 7 -47.01 7.27 -2.40
C LEU A 7 -46.47 6.52 -3.63
N ILE A 8 -47.28 6.40 -4.70
CA ILE A 8 -46.85 5.77 -5.96
C ILE A 8 -45.85 6.68 -6.70
N LEU A 9 -46.05 8.00 -6.70
CA LEU A 9 -45.14 8.96 -7.33
C LEU A 9 -43.78 9.04 -6.62
N LEU A 10 -43.73 8.87 -5.29
CA LEU A 10 -42.47 8.89 -4.53
C LEU A 10 -41.62 7.62 -4.74
N ALA A 11 -42.25 6.50 -5.10
CA ALA A 11 -41.57 5.22 -5.33
C ALA A 11 -40.86 5.12 -6.69
N ILE A 12 -41.22 5.97 -7.66
CA ILE A 12 -40.66 5.92 -9.02
C ILE A 12 -39.31 6.68 -9.12
N PHE A 13 -39.02 7.60 -8.18
CA PHE A 13 -37.81 8.41 -8.22
C PHE A 13 -36.55 7.76 -7.63
N THR A 14 -36.65 6.61 -6.96
CA THR A 14 -35.53 6.04 -6.18
C THR A 14 -34.74 4.93 -6.88
N THR A 15 -35.07 4.58 -8.13
CA THR A 15 -34.44 3.42 -8.81
C THR A 15 -34.02 3.69 -10.24
N LEU A 16 -33.39 4.84 -10.50
CA LEU A 16 -32.49 4.93 -11.66
C LEU A 16 -31.12 4.42 -11.21
N PRO A 17 -30.73 3.17 -11.53
CA PRO A 17 -29.32 2.84 -11.49
C PRO A 17 -28.64 3.85 -12.41
N GLN A 18 -27.70 4.62 -11.88
CA GLN A 18 -26.78 5.37 -12.71
C GLN A 18 -25.90 4.34 -13.42
N ALA A 19 -26.43 3.80 -14.52
CA ALA A 19 -25.64 3.11 -15.51
C ALA A 19 -24.72 4.18 -16.08
N TYR A 20 -23.52 4.24 -15.55
CA TYR A 20 -22.46 5.05 -16.13
C TYR A 20 -22.27 4.58 -17.57
N GLU A 21 -22.07 5.52 -18.48
CA GLU A 21 -21.71 5.19 -19.85
C GLU A 21 -20.37 4.45 -19.80
N SER A 22 -20.37 3.18 -20.21
CA SER A 22 -19.15 2.37 -20.22
C SER A 22 -18.23 2.88 -21.33
N TYR A 23 -16.95 3.05 -21.00
CA TYR A 23 -15.97 3.49 -21.99
C TYR A 23 -15.62 2.36 -22.95
N SER A 24 -15.24 2.76 -24.17
CA SER A 24 -14.65 1.84 -25.12
C SER A 24 -13.32 1.30 -24.61
N GLN A 25 -12.94 0.11 -25.08
CA GLN A 25 -11.73 -0.54 -24.62
C GLN A 25 -10.45 0.25 -24.89
N SER A 26 -10.37 0.86 -26.07
CA SER A 26 -9.26 1.71 -26.46
C SER A 26 -9.14 2.95 -25.56
N ARG A 27 -10.25 3.44 -25.01
CA ARG A 27 -10.25 4.56 -24.05
C ARG A 27 -9.72 4.10 -22.69
N CYS A 28 -10.15 2.96 -22.19
CA CYS A 28 -9.64 2.36 -20.96
C CYS A 28 -8.13 2.11 -21.03
N ASP A 29 -7.63 1.61 -22.16
CA ASP A 29 -6.19 1.35 -22.37
C ASP A 29 -5.35 2.62 -22.37
N ARG A 30 -5.89 3.70 -22.93
CA ARG A 30 -5.23 5.01 -22.90
C ARG A 30 -5.12 5.53 -21.48
N ILE A 31 -6.19 5.41 -20.68
CA ILE A 31 -6.21 5.83 -19.28
C ILE A 31 -5.20 5.00 -18.45
N GLU A 32 -5.15 3.68 -18.68
CA GLU A 32 -4.19 2.80 -18.01
C GLU A 32 -2.74 3.14 -18.37
N LYS A 33 -2.46 3.38 -19.67
CA LYS A 33 -1.13 3.80 -20.14
C LYS A 33 -0.70 5.14 -19.56
N GLU A 34 -1.61 6.11 -19.46
CA GLU A 34 -1.33 7.39 -18.80
C GLU A 34 -1.00 7.18 -17.32
N ARG A 35 -1.77 6.34 -16.63
CA ARG A 35 -1.55 6.03 -15.21
C ARG A 35 -0.19 5.38 -14.96
N GLU A 36 0.25 4.45 -15.81
CA GLU A 36 1.58 3.84 -15.71
C GLU A 36 2.71 4.84 -16.04
N THR A 37 2.48 5.76 -16.98
CA THR A 37 3.43 6.85 -17.27
C THR A 37 3.63 7.73 -16.04
N ILE A 38 2.54 8.12 -15.37
CA ILE A 38 2.60 8.93 -14.14
C ILE A 38 3.28 8.15 -13.01
N ARG A 39 2.97 6.85 -12.86
CA ARG A 39 3.63 5.98 -11.88
C ARG A 39 5.14 5.94 -12.10
N SER A 40 5.59 5.82 -13.34
CA SER A 40 7.01 5.86 -13.69
C SER A 40 7.64 7.20 -13.30
N ARG A 41 6.99 8.32 -13.64
CA ARG A 41 7.47 9.67 -13.28
C ARG A 41 7.58 9.87 -11.77
N LEU A 42 6.61 9.38 -11.00
CA LEU A 42 6.64 9.44 -9.54
C LEU A 42 7.82 8.64 -8.94
N ARG A 43 8.39 7.66 -9.65
CA ARG A 43 9.57 6.90 -9.20
C ARG A 43 10.90 7.59 -9.51
N GLN A 44 10.93 8.52 -10.46
CA GLN A 44 12.17 9.15 -10.95
C GLN A 44 12.57 10.41 -10.18
N GLY A 45 11.89 10.73 -9.07
CA GLY A 45 12.06 11.99 -8.35
C GLY A 45 11.34 13.14 -9.04
N TYR A 46 10.71 14.02 -8.27
CA TYR A 46 9.89 15.13 -8.76
C TYR A 46 9.94 16.32 -7.80
N ARG A 47 9.66 17.52 -8.31
CA ARG A 47 9.45 18.70 -7.46
C ARG A 47 8.11 18.58 -6.72
N VAL A 48 8.01 19.11 -5.50
CA VAL A 48 6.81 18.96 -4.65
C VAL A 48 5.50 19.31 -5.37
N LYS A 49 5.45 20.49 -6.00
CA LYS A 49 4.27 20.96 -6.77
C LYS A 49 3.93 20.09 -7.99
N GLU A 50 4.94 19.49 -8.61
CA GLU A 50 4.75 18.51 -9.69
C GLU A 50 4.18 17.21 -9.13
N GLY A 51 4.71 16.74 -7.99
CA GLY A 51 4.25 15.56 -7.28
C GLY A 51 2.79 15.60 -6.87
N GLU A 52 2.33 16.71 -6.31
CA GLU A 52 0.93 16.89 -5.92
C GLU A 52 0.00 16.77 -7.14
N ARG A 53 0.36 17.43 -8.24
CA ARG A 53 -0.41 17.35 -9.50
C ARG A 53 -0.43 15.94 -10.07
N LEU A 54 0.72 15.26 -10.09
CA LEU A 54 0.84 13.88 -10.57
C LEU A 54 0.02 12.92 -9.71
N LYS A 55 0.05 13.06 -8.38
CA LYS A 55 -0.76 12.24 -7.46
C LYS A 55 -2.26 12.49 -7.64
N ALA A 56 -2.67 13.74 -7.77
CA ALA A 56 -4.08 14.09 -8.02
C ALA A 56 -4.58 13.48 -9.33
N ARG A 57 -3.79 13.60 -10.41
CA ARG A 57 -4.11 13.01 -11.71
C ARG A 57 -4.11 11.48 -11.67
N PHE A 58 -3.14 10.88 -10.98
CA PHE A 58 -3.08 9.43 -10.80
C PHE A 58 -4.34 8.90 -10.11
N LYS A 59 -4.79 9.59 -9.05
CA LYS A 59 -6.04 9.26 -8.34
C LYS A 59 -7.26 9.43 -9.23
N SER A 60 -7.38 10.53 -9.98
CA SER A 60 -8.53 10.76 -10.86
C SER A 60 -8.65 9.70 -11.94
N LEU A 61 -7.54 9.27 -12.56
CA LEU A 61 -7.52 8.21 -13.57
C LEU A 61 -7.90 6.84 -12.97
N PHE A 62 -7.53 6.57 -11.71
CA PHE A 62 -7.96 5.37 -11.01
C PHE A 62 -9.48 5.34 -10.79
N GLU A 63 -10.05 6.46 -10.34
CA GLU A 63 -11.50 6.60 -10.15
C GLU A 63 -12.25 6.52 -11.49
N GLU A 64 -11.72 7.10 -12.56
CA GLU A 64 -12.32 7.04 -13.90
C GLU A 64 -12.34 5.61 -14.46
N LEU A 65 -11.28 4.83 -14.25
CA LEU A 65 -11.25 3.41 -14.61
C LEU A 65 -12.29 2.60 -13.83
N ALA A 66 -12.34 2.76 -12.50
CA ALA A 66 -13.32 2.05 -11.66
C ALA A 66 -14.77 2.42 -12.02
N LYS A 67 -15.00 3.68 -12.42
CA LYS A 67 -16.32 4.16 -12.78
C LYS A 67 -16.76 3.72 -14.17
N HIS A 68 -15.89 3.66 -15.18
CA HIS A 68 -16.32 3.54 -16.58
C HIS A 68 -15.79 2.31 -17.32
N CYS A 69 -14.78 1.63 -16.78
CA CYS A 69 -14.09 0.53 -17.45
C CYS A 69 -14.35 -0.85 -16.81
N ASP A 70 -15.07 -0.92 -15.69
CA ASP A 70 -15.48 -2.17 -15.06
C ASP A 70 -16.66 -2.81 -15.80
N ASN A 71 -16.38 -3.46 -16.95
CA ASN A 71 -17.36 -4.29 -17.64
C ASN A 71 -17.37 -5.72 -17.04
N PRO A 72 -18.50 -6.24 -16.53
CA PRO A 72 -18.60 -7.62 -16.03
C PRO A 72 -18.42 -8.70 -17.12
N LYS A 73 -18.30 -8.32 -18.39
CA LYS A 73 -18.20 -9.24 -19.54
C LYS A 73 -16.82 -9.30 -20.20
N GLN A 74 -15.79 -8.68 -19.62
CA GLN A 74 -14.47 -8.65 -20.22
C GLN A 74 -13.51 -9.67 -19.61
N THR A 75 -13.90 -10.94 -19.70
CA THR A 75 -13.10 -12.10 -19.24
C THR A 75 -11.98 -12.51 -20.20
N ASN A 76 -11.77 -11.81 -21.32
CA ASN A 76 -10.74 -12.18 -22.31
C ASN A 76 -9.59 -11.18 -22.43
N ARG A 77 -9.20 -10.57 -21.31
CA ARG A 77 -7.83 -10.07 -21.18
C ARG A 77 -7.03 -11.11 -20.42
N THR A 78 -6.26 -11.89 -21.16
CA THR A 78 -5.11 -12.65 -20.63
C THR A 78 -4.02 -11.67 -20.21
N HIS A 79 -4.34 -10.73 -19.32
CA HIS A 79 -3.40 -10.50 -18.25
C HIS A 79 -3.52 -11.77 -17.42
N GLN A 80 -2.43 -12.55 -17.30
CA GLN A 80 -2.21 -13.27 -16.06
C GLN A 80 -2.17 -12.20 -14.95
N ARG A 81 -3.34 -11.73 -14.54
CA ARG A 81 -3.60 -11.42 -13.15
C ARG A 81 -3.38 -12.78 -12.54
N SER A 82 -2.16 -13.02 -12.06
CA SER A 82 -1.91 -14.01 -11.04
C SER A 82 -2.96 -13.71 -9.98
N SER A 83 -4.08 -14.42 -10.05
CA SER A 83 -4.98 -14.58 -8.93
C SER A 83 -4.18 -15.43 -7.96
N VAL A 84 -3.21 -14.79 -7.32
CA VAL A 84 -2.98 -15.09 -5.92
C VAL A 84 -4.35 -14.82 -5.33
N TYR A 85 -5.10 -15.90 -5.15
CA TYR A 85 -6.19 -15.96 -4.21
C TYR A 85 -5.63 -15.27 -2.96
N SER A 86 -5.96 -14.00 -2.78
CA SER A 86 -5.97 -13.39 -1.47
C SER A 86 -7.19 -13.98 -0.80
N THR A 87 -7.10 -15.27 -0.49
CA THR A 87 -7.62 -15.72 0.78
C THR A 87 -6.87 -14.84 1.75
N SER A 88 -7.56 -13.82 2.27
CA SER A 88 -7.15 -13.02 3.42
C SER A 88 -7.03 -13.95 4.63
N ASN A 89 -6.12 -14.91 4.53
CA ASN A 89 -5.61 -15.66 5.64
C ASN A 89 -4.64 -14.69 6.30
N ASN A 90 -5.22 -13.77 7.09
CA ASN A 90 -4.50 -13.05 8.14
C ASN A 90 -3.78 -14.04 9.08
N ALA A 91 -4.01 -15.35 8.93
CA ALA A 91 -3.15 -16.41 9.43
C ALA A 91 -1.66 -16.08 9.28
N LEU A 92 -1.16 -15.61 8.12
CA LEU A 92 0.26 -15.24 8.01
C LEU A 92 0.65 -14.01 8.88
N LEU A 93 -0.26 -13.04 9.04
CA LEU A 93 -0.06 -11.89 9.94
C LEU A 93 -0.20 -12.25 11.44
N HIS A 94 -0.94 -13.33 11.76
CA HIS A 94 -1.22 -13.78 13.12
C HIS A 94 -0.44 -15.04 13.52
N THR A 95 0.33 -15.63 12.60
CA THR A 95 1.20 -16.76 12.91
C THR A 95 2.31 -16.22 13.78
N LYS A 96 2.23 -16.49 15.08
CA LYS A 96 3.37 -16.34 15.97
C LYS A 96 4.42 -17.35 15.52
N MET A 97 5.35 -16.92 14.69
CA MET A 97 6.54 -17.71 14.36
C MET A 97 7.40 -17.80 15.62
N PRO A 98 7.54 -18.98 16.25
CA PRO A 98 8.22 -19.11 17.56
C PRO A 98 9.70 -18.72 17.49
N ASN A 99 10.29 -18.77 16.29
CA ASN A 99 11.68 -18.49 16.01
C ASN A 99 11.84 -17.37 14.96
N MET A 100 10.93 -16.40 14.91
CA MET A 100 11.14 -15.20 14.09
C MET A 100 12.24 -14.35 14.73
N GLN A 101 13.49 -14.69 14.40
CA GLN A 101 14.57 -13.72 14.48
C GLN A 101 14.17 -12.57 13.56
N PHE A 102 13.90 -11.41 14.17
CA PHE A 102 13.73 -10.15 13.45
C PHE A 102 15.07 -9.82 12.78
N TYR A 103 15.37 -10.51 11.69
CA TYR A 103 16.43 -10.13 10.78
C TYR A 103 15.94 -8.87 10.10
N SER A 104 16.27 -7.73 10.71
CA SER A 104 16.26 -6.49 9.96
C SER A 104 17.22 -6.68 8.79
N ASP A 105 16.82 -6.31 7.57
CA ASP A 105 17.68 -6.24 6.37
C ASP A 105 18.82 -5.19 6.52
N SER A 106 19.40 -5.07 7.71
CA SER A 106 20.37 -4.05 8.07
C SER A 106 21.74 -4.33 7.48
N TYR A 107 22.05 -5.59 7.14
CA TYR A 107 23.32 -6.00 6.58
C TYR A 107 23.15 -7.15 5.57
N ASN A 108 23.84 -7.07 4.43
CA ASN A 108 23.87 -8.13 3.41
C ASN A 108 24.79 -9.30 3.81
N ASP A 109 25.79 -9.05 4.66
CA ASP A 109 26.71 -10.07 5.15
C ASP A 109 26.04 -10.90 6.26
N PRO A 110 25.95 -12.24 6.11
CA PRO A 110 25.26 -13.09 7.07
C PRO A 110 25.96 -13.15 8.44
N GLY A 111 27.30 -13.02 8.47
CA GLY A 111 28.08 -13.00 9.70
C GLY A 111 27.87 -11.72 10.50
N LYS A 112 27.91 -10.57 9.82
CA LYS A 112 27.61 -9.26 10.42
C LYS A 112 26.16 -9.18 10.89
N LEU A 113 25.22 -9.75 10.12
CA LEU A 113 23.81 -9.82 10.49
C LEU A 113 23.59 -10.63 11.78
N LYS A 114 24.23 -11.81 11.88
CA LYS A 114 24.16 -12.64 13.09
C LYS A 114 24.73 -11.89 14.30
N ALA A 115 25.92 -11.30 14.16
CA ALA A 115 26.54 -10.53 15.24
C ALA A 115 25.70 -9.31 15.66
N TRP A 116 25.04 -8.64 14.71
CA TRP A 116 24.11 -7.56 15.02
C TRP A 116 22.89 -8.05 15.80
N SER A 117 22.33 -9.22 15.44
CA SER A 117 21.19 -9.81 16.14
C SER A 117 21.51 -10.24 17.57
N GLU A 118 22.77 -10.61 17.85
CA GLU A 118 23.27 -10.93 19.19
C GLU A 118 23.58 -9.66 19.99
N PHE A 119 24.08 -8.60 19.33
CA PHE A 119 24.44 -7.33 19.96
C PHE A 119 23.22 -6.50 20.36
N TYR A 120 22.27 -6.32 19.44
CA TYR A 120 21.16 -5.39 19.61
C TYR A 120 19.86 -6.12 19.94
N THR A 121 19.29 -5.81 21.12
CA THR A 121 17.95 -6.25 21.49
C THR A 121 17.00 -5.07 21.58
N LEU A 122 15.83 -5.20 20.93
CA LEU A 122 14.84 -4.13 20.89
C LEU A 122 14.27 -3.88 22.30
N PRO A 123 14.34 -2.65 22.87
CA PRO A 123 13.81 -2.35 24.20
C PRO A 123 12.30 -2.58 24.31
N LYS A 124 11.81 -2.90 25.52
CA LYS A 124 10.38 -3.17 25.77
C LYS A 124 9.47 -2.02 25.34
N ARG A 125 9.88 -0.76 25.59
CA ARG A 125 9.13 0.43 25.15
C ARG A 125 8.90 0.48 23.64
N CYS A 126 9.87 0.00 22.86
CA CYS A 126 9.78 -0.06 21.40
C CYS A 126 8.95 -1.24 20.87
N ARG A 127 8.50 -2.14 21.75
CA ARG A 127 7.60 -3.26 21.41
C ARG A 127 6.13 -2.95 21.72
N ALA A 128 5.85 -1.81 22.36
CA ALA A 128 4.51 -1.43 22.75
C ALA A 128 3.63 -1.16 21.51
N LYS A 129 2.40 -1.68 21.52
CA LYS A 129 1.40 -1.35 20.51
C LYS A 129 0.79 0.02 20.86
N GLY A 130 0.65 0.89 19.86
CA GLY A 130 0.10 2.23 20.06
C GLY A 130 1.05 3.16 20.82
N MET A 131 2.36 3.04 20.58
CA MET A 131 3.35 3.96 21.18
C MET A 131 3.11 5.41 20.75
N GLU A 132 3.47 6.34 21.62
CA GLU A 132 3.44 7.77 21.31
C GLU A 132 4.48 8.10 20.22
N SER A 133 4.25 9.17 19.45
CA SER A 133 5.20 9.63 18.44
C SER A 133 6.59 9.92 19.03
N SER A 134 6.65 10.42 20.26
CA SER A 134 7.92 10.68 20.98
C SER A 134 8.69 9.39 21.26
N ASP A 135 8.00 8.33 21.70
CA ASP A 135 8.58 7.00 21.89
C ASP A 135 9.08 6.40 20.57
N PHE A 136 8.34 6.61 19.48
CA PHE A 136 8.76 6.16 18.16
C PHE A 136 10.07 6.83 17.72
N VAL A 137 10.17 8.16 17.87
CA VAL A 137 11.39 8.92 17.56
C VAL A 137 12.55 8.41 18.38
N TRP A 138 12.36 8.27 19.71
CA TRP A 138 13.39 7.77 20.60
C TRP A 138 13.87 6.37 20.21
N CYS A 139 12.96 5.46 19.86
CA CYS A 139 13.32 4.11 19.45
C CYS A 139 14.14 4.08 18.14
N SER A 140 13.85 5.01 17.23
CA SER A 140 14.60 5.17 15.99
C SER A 140 16.02 5.70 16.25
N GLU A 141 16.13 6.77 17.05
CA GLU A 141 17.42 7.36 17.45
C GLU A 141 18.28 6.37 18.23
N TYR A 142 17.70 5.70 19.23
CA TYR A 142 18.39 4.70 20.04
C TYR A 142 18.91 3.55 19.18
N ARG A 143 18.12 3.05 18.22
CA ARG A 143 18.56 2.01 17.29
C ARG A 143 19.72 2.50 16.41
N GLY A 144 19.67 3.75 15.95
CA GLY A 144 20.74 4.38 15.18
C GLY A 144 22.05 4.44 15.97
N GLU A 145 21.98 4.87 17.23
CA GLU A 145 23.16 4.97 18.09
C GLU A 145 23.79 3.60 18.39
N GLN A 146 22.97 2.59 18.69
CA GLN A 146 23.46 1.21 18.86
C GLN A 146 24.11 0.68 17.57
N LYS A 147 23.56 1.04 16.40
CA LYS A 147 24.14 0.66 15.11
C LYS A 147 25.52 1.27 14.92
N ARG A 148 25.68 2.56 15.25
CA ARG A 148 26.97 3.26 15.19
C ARG A 148 28.01 2.59 16.08
N LEU A 149 27.67 2.31 17.33
CA LEU A 149 28.56 1.62 18.28
C LEU A 149 28.97 0.22 17.81
N PHE A 150 28.03 -0.53 17.24
CA PHE A 150 28.31 -1.83 16.66
C PHE A 150 29.23 -1.74 15.45
N GLU A 151 29.01 -0.79 14.54
CA GLU A 151 29.85 -0.61 13.36
C GLU A 151 31.27 -0.19 13.72
N GLU A 152 31.44 0.68 14.71
CA GLU A 152 32.76 1.05 15.24
C GLU A 152 33.51 -0.15 15.82
N GLN A 153 32.82 -1.01 16.56
CA GLN A 153 33.41 -2.24 17.10
C GLN A 153 33.70 -3.26 16.00
N TRP A 154 32.82 -3.37 15.01
CA TRP A 154 32.97 -4.29 13.89
C TRP A 154 34.14 -3.91 12.99
N ASN A 155 34.32 -2.62 12.70
CA ASN A 155 35.41 -2.10 11.86
C ASN A 155 36.78 -2.16 12.55
N LYS A 156 36.82 -2.29 13.89
CA LYS A 156 38.06 -2.44 14.68
C LYS A 156 38.49 -3.90 14.85
N ARG A 157 37.71 -4.87 14.35
CA ARG A 157 38.13 -6.28 14.36
C ARG A 157 39.25 -6.46 13.32
N PRO A 158 40.38 -7.11 13.69
CA PRO A 158 41.47 -7.39 12.77
C PRO A 158 41.08 -8.38 11.67
#